data_AF-A0A9D4HG37-F1
#
_entry.id   AF-A0A9D4HG37-F1
#
_cell.length_a   1.000
_cell.length_b   1.000
_cell.length_c   1.000
_cell.angle_alpha   90.00
_cell.angle_beta   90.00
_cell.angle_gamma   90.00
#
_symmetry.space_group_name_H-M   'P 1'
#
loop_
_entity.id
_entity.type
_entity.pdbx_description
1 polymer ?
#
loop_
_entity_poly.entity_id
_entity_poly.type
_entity_poly.pdbx_seq_one_letter_code
_entity_poly.pdbx_strand_id
1 'polypeptide(L)'
;MRKKAPMKNGGYKLVDDVTKPNQGLINRLYLHPDISSAWYFNGSVYGQTVADERIKFDIYDNVNNVIEEFRRYRRTGVSRK
;
A
#
# COMPACT_ATOMS: atom_id res chain seq x y z
N MET A 1 -5.25 -10.96 38.44
CA MET A 1 -5.50 -9.96 37.38
C MET A 1 -4.21 -9.16 37.16
N ARG A 2 -3.57 -9.25 35.98
CA ARG A 2 -2.28 -8.61 35.70
C ARG A 2 -2.50 -7.09 35.54
N LYS A 3 -1.93 -6.27 36.43
CA LYS A 3 -2.01 -4.80 36.33
C LYS A 3 -1.29 -4.36 35.04
N LYS A 4 -2.03 -3.76 34.10
CA LYS A 4 -1.43 -3.14 32.91
C LYS A 4 -0.71 -1.86 33.36
N ALA A 5 0.55 -1.70 32.97
CA ALA A 5 1.31 -0.51 33.29
C ALA A 5 0.70 0.71 32.56
N PRO A 6 0.61 1.89 33.19
CA PRO A 6 0.15 3.09 32.53
C PRO A 6 1.13 3.48 31.42
N MET A 7 0.61 3.78 30.23
CA MET A 7 1.40 4.35 29.15
C MET A 7 1.89 5.74 29.58
N LYS A 8 3.20 5.99 29.45
CA LYS A 8 3.83 7.28 29.77
C LYS A 8 3.41 8.32 28.72
N ASN A 9 3.11 9.54 29.12
CA ASN A 9 2.75 10.62 28.18
C ASN A 9 3.86 10.84 27.15
N GLY A 10 3.64 10.38 25.93
CA GLY A 10 4.50 10.51 24.77
C GLY A 10 3.74 9.97 23.56
N GLY A 11 3.84 10.62 22.40
CA GLY A 11 3.18 10.14 21.19
C GLY A 11 3.69 8.74 20.85
N TYR A 12 2.84 7.72 21.00
CA TYR A 12 3.18 6.35 20.63
C TYR A 12 2.89 6.14 19.16
N LYS A 13 3.91 5.74 18.39
CA LYS A 13 3.73 5.29 17.02
C LYS A 13 3.40 3.80 17.05
N LEU A 14 2.14 3.45 16.81
CA LEU A 14 1.78 2.09 16.43
C LEU A 14 2.31 1.86 15.02
N VAL A 15 3.19 0.87 14.87
CA VAL A 15 3.76 0.48 13.59
C VAL A 15 3.49 -1.01 13.44
N ASP A 16 2.84 -1.40 12.36
CA ASP A 16 2.77 -2.81 11.99
C ASP A 16 4.17 -3.31 11.63
N ASP A 17 4.43 -4.61 11.80
CA ASP A 17 5.65 -5.25 11.30
C ASP A 17 5.64 -5.23 9.76
N VAL A 18 6.05 -4.10 9.19
CA VAL A 18 6.24 -3.92 7.75
C VAL A 18 7.67 -4.38 7.43
N THR A 19 7.78 -5.39 6.58
CA THR A 19 9.09 -5.86 6.11
C THR A 19 9.80 -4.75 5.31
N LYS A 20 11.14 -4.75 5.30
CA LYS A 20 11.92 -3.78 4.50
C LYS A 20 11.47 -3.71 3.02
N PRO A 21 11.20 -4.84 2.33
CA PRO A 21 10.65 -4.81 0.97
C PRO A 21 9.29 -4.10 0.88
N ASN A 22 8.38 -4.37 1.81
CA ASN A 22 7.06 -3.73 1.84
C ASN A 22 7.19 -2.21 2.06
N GLN A 23 8.07 -1.79 2.97
CA GLN A 23 8.34 -0.36 3.18
C GLN A 23 8.94 0.30 1.93
N GLY A 24 9.85 -0.39 1.24
CA GLY A 24 10.42 0.07 -0.01
C GLY A 24 9.38 0.21 -1.12
N LEU A 25 8.41 -0.72 -1.20
CA LEU A 25 7.28 -0.60 -2.12
C LEU A 25 6.38 0.58 -1.78
N ILE A 26 6.02 0.76 -0.50
CA ILE A 26 5.20 1.90 -0.06
C ILE A 26 5.87 3.23 -0.41
N ASN A 27 7.19 3.35 -0.17
CA ASN A 27 7.94 4.55 -0.53
C ASN A 27 7.92 4.80 -2.04
N ARG A 28 8.05 3.76 -2.87
CA ARG A 28 7.93 3.88 -4.34
C ARG A 28 6.54 4.35 -4.75
N LEU A 29 5.49 3.81 -4.12
CA LEU A 29 4.11 4.20 -4.40
C LEU A 29 3.84 5.66 -4.02
N TYR A 30 4.35 6.14 -2.88
CA TYR A 30 4.20 7.56 -2.50
C TYR A 30 4.89 8.54 -3.46
N LEU A 31 5.91 8.11 -4.19
CA LEU A 31 6.59 8.94 -5.19
C LEU A 31 5.92 8.88 -6.57
N HIS A 32 4.94 7.99 -6.77
CA HIS A 32 4.31 7.80 -8.07
C HIS A 32 3.19 8.83 -8.29
N PRO A 33 3.19 9.56 -9.43
CA PRO A 33 2.25 10.68 -9.66
C PRO A 33 0.78 10.27 -9.70
N ASP A 34 0.50 9.02 -10.07
CA ASP A 34 -0.88 8.50 -10.15
C ASP A 34 -1.42 7.96 -8.81
N ILE A 35 -0.60 7.92 -7.75
CA ILE A 35 -0.97 7.38 -6.44
C ILE A 35 -1.21 8.54 -5.46
N SER A 36 -2.38 8.53 -4.81
CA SER A 36 -2.77 9.51 -3.80
C SER A 36 -2.38 9.05 -2.38
N SER A 37 -2.48 7.76 -2.09
CA SER A 37 -2.09 7.18 -0.80
C SER A 37 -1.63 5.73 -0.95
N ALA A 38 -0.78 5.25 -0.04
CA ALA A 38 -0.32 3.88 0.01
C ALA A 38 -0.27 3.38 1.46
N TRP A 39 -0.61 2.11 1.70
CA TRP A 39 -0.60 1.53 3.04
C TRP A 39 -0.37 0.01 3.00
N TYR A 40 0.11 -0.52 4.12
CA TYR A 40 0.18 -1.96 4.37
C TYR A 40 -1.09 -2.41 5.09
N PHE A 41 -1.69 -3.51 4.65
CA PHE A 41 -2.81 -4.12 5.34
C PHE A 41 -2.88 -5.62 5.05
N ASN A 42 -3.04 -6.43 6.10
CA ASN A 42 -3.24 -7.88 6.00
C ASN A 42 -2.24 -8.60 5.06
N GLY A 43 -0.94 -8.35 5.24
CA GLY A 43 0.10 -9.01 4.46
C GLY A 43 0.31 -8.45 3.04
N SER A 44 -0.41 -7.40 2.64
CA SER A 44 -0.36 -6.85 1.28
C SER A 44 -0.14 -5.34 1.31
N VAL A 45 0.51 -4.82 0.26
CA VAL A 45 0.61 -3.38 0.03
C VAL A 45 -0.50 -2.94 -0.91
N TYR A 46 -1.20 -1.87 -0.54
CA TYR A 46 -2.23 -1.25 -1.34
C TYR A 46 -1.83 0.17 -1.70
N GLY A 47 -2.24 0.60 -2.89
CA GLY A 47 -2.22 2.00 -3.31
C GLY A 47 -3.61 2.43 -3.74
N GLN A 48 -3.96 3.66 -3.40
CA GLN A 48 -5.13 4.36 -3.91
C GLN A 48 -4.67 5.30 -5.02
N THR A 49 -5.33 5.26 -6.17
CA THR A 49 -5.04 6.19 -7.25
C THR A 49 -5.64 7.57 -6.97
N VAL A 50 -5.22 8.57 -7.73
CA VAL A 50 -5.88 9.90 -7.74
C VAL A 50 -7.36 9.84 -8.15
N ALA A 51 -7.77 8.77 -8.83
CA ALA A 51 -9.15 8.51 -9.24
C ALA A 51 -9.96 7.72 -8.18
N ASP A 52 -9.45 7.62 -6.95
CA ASP A 52 -10.06 6.90 -5.83
C ASP A 52 -10.18 5.37 -6.04
N GLU A 53 -9.31 4.79 -6.89
CA GLU A 53 -9.32 3.36 -7.18
C GLU A 53 -8.26 2.63 -6.35
N ARG A 54 -8.65 1.52 -5.71
CA ARG A 54 -7.73 0.72 -4.90
C ARG A 54 -7.08 -0.38 -5.71
N ILE A 55 -5.74 -0.41 -5.70
CA ILE A 55 -4.90 -1.41 -6.37
C ILE A 55 -4.07 -2.15 -5.32
N LYS A 56 -3.99 -3.47 -5.44
CA LYS A 56 -3.06 -4.30 -4.66
C LYS A 56 -1.77 -4.47 -5.44
N PHE A 57 -0.64 -4.35 -4.75
CA PHE A 57 0.70 -4.53 -5.33
C PHE A 57 1.43 -5.68 -4.63
N ASP A 58 2.16 -6.48 -5.40
CA ASP A 58 3.16 -7.42 -4.94
C ASP A 58 4.54 -6.75 -4.83
N ILE A 59 5.42 -7.28 -3.99
CA ILE A 59 6.75 -6.69 -3.71
C ILE A 59 7.65 -6.63 -4.95
N TYR A 60 7.45 -7.56 -5.89
CA TYR A 60 8.21 -7.65 -7.14
C TYR A 60 7.54 -6.96 -8.33
N ASP A 61 6.37 -6.35 -8.11
CA ASP A 61 5.66 -5.67 -9.18
C ASP A 61 6.44 -4.45 -9.70
N ASN A 62 6.35 -4.25 -11.01
CA ASN A 62 6.61 -2.96 -11.61
C ASN A 62 5.35 -2.11 -11.46
N VAL A 63 5.42 -1.09 -10.60
CA VAL A 63 4.29 -0.18 -10.27
C VAL A 63 3.62 0.39 -11.52
N ASN A 64 4.40 0.85 -12.50
CA ASN A 64 3.87 1.46 -13.73
C ASN A 64 3.04 0.45 -14.52
N ASN A 65 3.58 -0.77 -14.70
CA ASN A 65 2.90 -1.82 -15.46
C ASN A 65 1.56 -2.20 -14.80
N VAL A 66 1.54 -2.32 -13.46
CA VAL A 66 0.32 -2.66 -12.71
C VAL A 66 -0.74 -1.55 -12.86
N ILE A 67 -0.34 -0.28 -12.76
CA ILE A 67 -1.27 0.85 -12.90
C ILE A 67 -1.81 0.93 -14.34
N GLU A 68 -0.96 0.75 -15.34
CA GLU A 68 -1.37 0.73 -16.75
C GLU A 68 -2.34 -0.42 -17.05
N GLU A 69 -2.04 -1.62 -16.56
CA GLU A 69 -2.92 -2.78 -16.71
C GLU A 69 -4.25 -2.55 -16.01
N PHE A 70 -4.24 -2.04 -14.78
CA PHE A 70 -5.45 -1.73 -14.04
C PHE A 70 -6.33 -0.73 -14.80
N ARG A 71 -5.76 0.36 -15.30
CA ARG A 71 -6.47 1.36 -16.11
C ARG A 71 -7.06 0.75 -17.38
N ARG A 72 -6.30 -0.12 -18.05
CA ARG A 72 -6.78 -0.82 -19.24
C ARG A 72 -7.94 -1.76 -18.92
N TYR A 73 -7.83 -2.55 -17.86
CA TYR A 73 -8.88 -3.44 -17.42
C TYR A 73 -10.15 -2.66 -17.09
N ARG A 74 -10.03 -1.52 -16.40
CA ARG A 74 -11.17 -0.64 -16.09
C ARG A 74 -11.86 -0.08 -17.34
N ARG A 75 -11.12 0.19 -18.42
CA ARG A 75 -11.69 0.67 -19.70
C ARG A 75 -12.29 -0.44 -20.56
N THR A 76 -11.66 -1.62 -20.58
CA THR A 76 -11.95 -2.66 -21.59
C THR A 76 -12.64 -3.90 -21.04
N GLY A 77 -12.59 -4.12 -19.72
CA GLY A 77 -13.04 -5.35 -19.06
C GLY A 77 -12.14 -6.57 -19.32
N VAL A 78 -10.99 -6.41 -19.98
CA VAL A 78 -10.11 -7.52 -20.39
C VAL A 78 -8.75 -7.39 -19.71
N SER A 79 -8.35 -8.44 -18.96
CA SER A 79 -7.00 -8.58 -18.36
C SER A 79 -6.10 -9.41 -19.28
N ARG A 80 -4.80 -9.10 -19.31
CA ARG A 80 -3.80 -9.93 -20.01
C ARG A 80 -3.36 -11.03 -19.05
N LYS A 81 -3.65 -12.28 -19.42
CA LYS A 81 -2.97 -13.44 -18.80
C LYS A 81 -1.53 -13.52 -19.27
#